data_AF-A0A917KYY9-F1
#
_entry.id   AF-A0A917KYY9-F1
#
_cell.length_a   1.000
_cell.length_b   1.000
_cell.length_c   1.000
_cell.angle_alpha   90.00
_cell.angle_beta   90.00
_cell.angle_gamma   90.00
#
_symmetry.space_group_name_H-M   'P 1'
#
loop_
_entity.id
_entity.type
_entity.pdbx_description
1 polymer ?
#
loop_
_entity_poly.entity_id
_entity_poly.type
_entity_poly.pdbx_seq_one_letter_code
_entity_poly.pdbx_strand_id
1 'polypeptide(L)'
;MNPYEPLANYLEPIFGNIYEYNMDEPGFDRQEWTNELREAVIHYLEHGLPEDIAVTLFCLDGEALKDPGVKRAAIDDLLKGCDAWEVAFEVRGAAVRAVPTLDQLIGHLDAWPSRDEAVDAELWLEANLTNWRFMIEKLDPALTQQPTFDFDAMDYAPPALLKAWHDAVGPAPSDLTDDEWQLLTQTLPPDAPGMKTEQGAASTRRALNGMLYRHRHHYQTAWTQVPRRYGNDASIQARVSSYKKKGVFARTLAALDGIPGAERLVEWLRHLEGGESSKDRP
;
A
#
# COMPACT_ATOMS: atom_id res chain seq x y z
N MET A 1 16.32 -8.50 -2.34
CA MET A 1 16.50 -8.11 -0.93
C MET A 1 15.27 -7.30 -0.59
N ASN A 2 14.34 -7.89 0.15
CA ASN A 2 13.09 -7.24 0.52
C ASN A 2 13.43 -6.06 1.48
N PRO A 3 12.81 -4.88 1.37
CA PRO A 3 13.01 -3.78 2.32
C PRO A 3 12.30 -4.00 3.68
N TYR A 4 11.48 -5.05 3.83
CA TYR A 4 10.80 -5.46 5.08
C TYR A 4 11.31 -6.77 5.69
N GLU A 5 12.03 -7.61 4.93
CA GLU A 5 12.99 -8.57 5.51
C GLU A 5 13.86 -7.92 6.61
N PRO A 6 14.41 -6.70 6.48
CA PRO A 6 15.28 -6.10 7.47
C PRO A 6 14.54 -5.63 8.70
N LEU A 7 13.20 -5.64 8.77
CA LEU A 7 12.48 -5.28 9.99
C LEU A 7 11.91 -6.50 10.68
N ALA A 8 11.31 -7.44 9.95
CA ALA A 8 10.97 -8.77 10.50
C ALA A 8 12.25 -9.50 10.94
N ASN A 9 13.29 -9.60 10.10
CA ASN A 9 14.58 -10.20 10.48
C ASN A 9 15.41 -9.33 11.44
N TYR A 10 15.03 -8.09 11.74
CA TYR A 10 15.69 -7.27 12.76
C TYR A 10 14.95 -7.34 14.10
N LEU A 11 13.63 -7.36 14.09
CA LEU A 11 12.80 -7.47 15.28
C LEU A 11 12.63 -8.91 15.75
N GLU A 12 12.61 -9.91 14.87
CA GLU A 12 12.51 -11.33 15.22
C GLU A 12 13.72 -11.82 16.05
N PRO A 13 14.98 -11.47 15.75
CA PRO A 13 16.10 -11.77 16.65
C PRO A 13 16.11 -10.95 17.95
N ILE A 14 15.40 -9.81 18.00
CA ILE A 14 15.38 -8.90 19.16
C ILE A 14 14.24 -9.27 20.12
N PHE A 15 13.05 -9.55 19.61
CA PHE A 15 11.83 -9.79 20.38
C PHE A 15 11.33 -11.23 20.29
N GLY A 16 11.99 -12.12 19.53
CA GLY A 16 11.48 -13.45 19.23
C GLY A 16 10.24 -13.41 18.33
N ASN A 17 9.57 -14.56 18.17
CA ASN A 17 8.23 -14.57 17.58
C ASN A 17 7.26 -13.97 18.59
N ILE A 18 7.04 -12.64 18.56
CA ILE A 18 6.21 -11.88 19.52
C ILE A 18 4.76 -12.40 19.69
N TYR A 19 4.36 -13.42 18.93
CA TYR A 19 3.04 -14.04 18.92
C TYR A 19 2.98 -15.44 19.55
N GLU A 20 4.13 -16.10 19.77
CA GLU A 20 4.18 -17.17 20.78
C GLU A 20 3.86 -16.60 22.18
N TYR A 21 3.84 -15.26 22.33
CA TYR A 21 3.65 -14.53 23.59
C TYR A 21 2.22 -14.47 24.11
N ASN A 22 1.26 -15.01 23.35
CA ASN A 22 -0.15 -15.11 23.71
C ASN A 22 -0.70 -16.54 23.74
N MET A 23 0.16 -17.55 23.73
CA MET A 23 -0.28 -18.94 23.80
C MET A 23 -0.43 -19.38 25.26
N ASP A 24 -1.66 -19.71 25.68
CA ASP A 24 -1.94 -20.51 26.89
C ASP A 24 -1.45 -21.96 26.68
N GLU A 25 -0.18 -22.15 26.32
CA GLU A 25 0.41 -23.46 26.13
C GLU A 25 0.85 -24.07 27.48
N PRO A 26 0.39 -25.28 27.81
CA PRO A 26 0.74 -25.91 29.07
C PRO A 26 2.22 -26.33 29.08
N GLY A 27 3.03 -25.61 29.86
CA GLY A 27 4.46 -25.90 30.06
C GLY A 27 5.39 -24.68 30.03
N PHE A 28 4.89 -23.50 29.65
CA PHE A 28 5.68 -22.26 29.60
C PHE A 28 5.56 -21.44 30.90
N ASP A 29 6.69 -20.97 31.44
CA ASP A 29 6.69 -20.00 32.56
C ASP A 29 6.50 -18.58 32.03
N ARG A 30 5.27 -18.10 32.13
CA ARG A 30 4.84 -16.75 31.72
C ARG A 30 5.66 -15.63 32.38
N GLN A 31 6.25 -15.86 33.56
CA GLN A 31 6.94 -14.83 34.34
C GLN A 31 8.41 -14.64 33.93
N GLU A 32 9.14 -15.72 33.66
CA GLU A 32 10.56 -15.68 33.25
C GLU A 32 10.71 -14.98 31.90
N TRP A 33 9.77 -15.24 31.01
CA TRP A 33 9.83 -14.78 29.63
C TRP A 33 9.26 -13.35 29.42
N THR A 34 8.40 -12.88 30.32
CA THR A 34 8.03 -11.46 30.42
C THR A 34 9.25 -10.57 30.74
N ASN A 35 10.25 -11.11 31.45
CA ASN A 35 11.47 -10.35 31.76
C ASN A 35 12.41 -10.24 30.55
N GLU A 36 12.59 -11.33 29.79
CA GLU A 36 13.41 -11.31 28.56
C GLU A 36 12.84 -10.34 27.53
N LEU A 37 11.52 -10.38 27.28
CA LEU A 37 10.86 -9.44 26.39
C LEU A 37 10.99 -7.99 26.90
N ARG A 38 10.82 -7.79 28.22
CA ARG A 38 11.00 -6.48 28.83
C ARG A 38 12.43 -5.96 28.62
N GLU A 39 13.46 -6.78 28.83
CA GLU A 39 14.85 -6.39 28.59
C GLU A 39 15.11 -6.06 27.11
N ALA A 40 14.58 -6.86 26.19
CA ALA A 40 14.66 -6.60 24.76
C ALA A 40 13.99 -5.29 24.35
N VAL A 41 12.77 -5.02 24.85
CA VAL A 41 12.00 -3.79 24.58
C VAL A 41 12.75 -2.58 25.10
N ILE A 42 13.25 -2.66 26.33
CA ILE A 42 14.08 -1.62 26.92
C ILE A 42 15.29 -1.34 26.03
N HIS A 43 16.04 -2.39 25.66
CA HIS A 43 17.24 -2.26 24.84
C HIS A 43 16.93 -1.61 23.47
N TYR A 44 15.83 -2.03 22.84
CA TYR A 44 15.40 -1.45 21.57
C TYR A 44 14.95 0.01 21.69
N LEU A 45 14.18 0.37 22.71
CA LEU A 45 13.78 1.75 22.96
C LEU A 45 14.99 2.65 23.25
N GLU A 46 15.99 2.15 23.97
CA GLU A 46 17.23 2.88 24.29
C GLU A 46 18.12 3.09 23.05
N HIS A 47 18.27 2.09 22.19
CA HIS A 47 19.34 2.10 21.18
C HIS A 47 18.85 2.00 19.73
N GLY A 48 17.67 1.44 19.49
CA GLY A 48 17.19 1.06 18.16
C GLY A 48 16.02 1.89 17.63
N LEU A 49 15.19 2.47 18.50
CA LEU A 49 14.04 3.27 18.08
C LEU A 49 14.44 4.72 17.76
N PRO A 50 14.16 5.22 16.53
CA PRO A 50 14.38 6.63 16.19
C PRO A 50 13.58 7.58 17.09
N GLU A 51 14.17 8.73 17.43
CA GLU A 51 13.58 9.69 18.38
C GLU A 51 12.20 10.20 17.92
N ASP A 52 12.05 10.53 16.64
CA ASP A 52 10.80 11.02 16.05
C ASP A 52 9.68 9.98 16.12
N ILE A 53 10.02 8.70 15.95
CA ILE A 53 9.09 7.58 16.11
C ILE A 53 8.72 7.37 17.57
N ALA A 54 9.69 7.48 18.49
CA ALA A 54 9.46 7.37 19.93
C ALA A 54 8.49 8.46 20.45
N VAL A 55 8.64 9.70 19.98
CA VAL A 55 7.70 10.79 20.26
C VAL A 55 6.32 10.49 19.70
N THR A 56 6.24 10.03 18.46
CA THR A 56 4.97 9.83 17.75
C THR A 56 4.17 8.65 18.31
N LEU A 57 4.82 7.52 18.58
CA LEU A 57 4.14 6.30 19.03
C LEU A 57 3.81 6.33 20.52
N PHE A 58 4.71 6.86 21.34
CA PHE A 58 4.61 6.74 22.81
C PHE A 58 4.46 8.08 23.53
N CYS A 59 4.27 9.18 22.80
CA CYS A 59 4.18 10.54 23.34
C CYS A 59 5.37 10.94 24.24
N LEU A 60 6.56 10.39 23.97
CA LEU A 60 7.77 10.72 24.73
C LEU A 60 8.26 12.13 24.38
N ASP A 61 8.91 12.81 25.33
CA ASP A 61 9.50 14.12 25.08
C ASP A 61 10.81 13.99 24.28
N GLY A 62 10.82 14.45 23.03
CA GLY A 62 11.98 14.34 22.14
C GLY A 62 13.25 15.05 22.63
N GLU A 63 13.13 16.14 23.41
CA GLU A 63 14.32 16.77 24.01
C GLU A 63 14.85 15.96 25.19
N ALA A 64 13.95 15.32 25.93
CA ALA A 64 14.30 14.42 27.04
C ALA A 64 14.99 13.14 26.55
N LEU A 65 14.67 12.66 25.34
CA LEU A 65 15.27 11.47 24.75
C LEU A 65 16.76 11.64 24.36
N LYS A 66 17.28 12.87 24.28
CA LYS A 66 18.68 13.14 23.96
C LYS A 66 19.63 12.89 25.13
N ASP A 67 19.12 12.90 26.35
CA ASP A 67 19.88 12.57 27.56
C ASP A 67 19.66 11.09 27.90
N PRO A 68 20.69 10.23 27.91
CA PRO A 68 20.52 8.81 28.19
C PRO A 68 19.87 8.49 29.55
N GLY A 69 20.14 9.30 30.58
CA GLY A 69 19.56 9.11 31.90
C GLY A 69 18.09 9.46 31.95
N VAL A 70 17.70 10.54 31.27
CA VAL A 70 16.30 10.96 31.15
C VAL A 70 15.52 10.02 30.22
N LYS A 71 16.14 9.57 29.11
CA LYS A 71 15.59 8.57 28.20
C LYS A 71 15.26 7.27 28.93
N ARG A 72 16.17 6.74 29.74
CA ARG A 72 15.90 5.53 30.52
C ARG A 72 14.77 5.73 31.52
N ALA A 73 14.76 6.83 32.26
CA ALA A 73 13.66 7.13 33.18
C ALA A 73 12.30 7.19 32.46
N ALA A 74 12.24 7.79 31.27
CA ALA A 74 11.02 7.86 30.46
C ALA A 74 10.57 6.48 29.95
N ILE A 75 11.51 5.61 29.56
CA ILE A 75 11.22 4.22 29.16
C ILE A 75 10.69 3.41 30.34
N ASP A 76 11.32 3.54 31.52
CA ASP A 76 10.87 2.86 32.74
C ASP A 76 9.46 3.35 33.13
N ASP A 77 9.14 4.63 32.92
CA ASP A 77 7.81 5.19 33.17
C ASP A 77 6.77 4.67 32.15
N LEU A 78 7.11 4.56 30.87
CA LEU A 78 6.28 3.92 29.85
C LEU A 78 5.91 2.48 30.26
N LEU A 79 6.91 1.70 30.70
CA LEU A 79 6.75 0.29 31.07
C LEU A 79 6.08 0.05 32.44
N LYS A 80 5.76 1.12 33.18
CA LYS A 80 4.85 1.06 34.34
C LYS A 80 3.39 1.12 33.94
N GLY A 81 3.09 1.77 32.81
CA GLY A 81 1.74 1.98 32.29
C GLY A 81 1.34 1.05 31.15
N CYS A 82 2.32 0.34 30.57
CA CYS A 82 2.17 -0.49 29.38
C CYS A 82 3.06 -1.73 29.52
N ASP A 83 2.54 -2.90 29.19
CA ASP A 83 3.33 -4.13 29.22
C ASP A 83 4.31 -4.16 28.03
N ALA A 84 5.43 -4.86 28.21
CA ALA A 84 6.47 -4.93 27.17
C ALA A 84 5.94 -5.49 25.82
N TRP A 85 4.99 -6.41 25.87
CA TRP A 85 4.37 -6.97 24.66
C TRP A 85 3.49 -5.95 23.92
N GLU A 86 2.80 -5.06 24.63
CA GLU A 86 2.00 -3.99 24.02
C GLU A 86 2.91 -2.99 23.28
N VAL A 87 4.05 -2.65 23.89
CA VAL A 87 5.07 -1.80 23.26
C VAL A 87 5.62 -2.47 21.99
N ALA A 88 6.00 -3.75 22.07
CA ALA A 88 6.50 -4.50 20.91
C ALA A 88 5.45 -4.59 19.79
N PHE A 89 4.18 -4.82 20.15
CA PHE A 89 3.06 -4.87 19.23
C PHE A 89 2.83 -3.52 18.54
N GLU A 90 2.89 -2.40 19.27
CA GLU A 90 2.73 -1.07 18.66
C GLU A 90 3.89 -0.70 17.74
N VAL A 91 5.14 -1.06 18.08
CA VAL A 91 6.28 -0.88 17.19
C VAL A 91 6.09 -1.67 15.89
N ARG A 92 5.73 -2.96 15.97
CA ARG A 92 5.46 -3.78 14.78
C ARG A 92 4.27 -3.22 14.00
N GLY A 93 3.17 -2.88 14.66
CA GLY A 93 2.00 -2.30 14.03
C GLY A 93 2.34 -1.01 13.27
N ALA A 94 3.14 -0.12 13.87
CA ALA A 94 3.60 1.09 13.19
C ALA A 94 4.42 0.79 11.93
N ALA A 95 5.31 -0.20 12.01
CA ALA A 95 6.09 -0.64 10.87
C ALA A 95 5.24 -1.24 9.75
N VAL A 96 4.31 -2.14 10.10
CA VAL A 96 3.33 -2.71 9.17
C VAL A 96 2.55 -1.60 8.50
N ARG A 97 1.98 -0.66 9.27
CA ARG A 97 1.23 0.50 8.73
C ARG A 97 2.07 1.36 7.79
N ALA A 98 3.38 1.44 8.02
CA ALA A 98 4.32 2.19 7.18
C ALA A 98 4.75 1.46 5.89
N VAL A 99 4.41 0.18 5.72
CA VAL A 99 4.65 -0.53 4.45
C VAL A 99 3.86 0.18 3.33
N PRO A 100 4.47 0.61 2.22
CA PRO A 100 3.82 1.36 1.15
C PRO A 100 2.67 0.63 0.47
N THR A 101 2.76 -0.69 0.31
CA THR A 101 1.78 -1.47 -0.44
C THR A 101 1.53 -2.84 0.17
N LEU A 102 0.31 -3.35 0.00
CA LEU A 102 -0.02 -4.72 0.37
C LEU A 102 0.83 -5.75 -0.40
N ASP A 103 1.20 -5.47 -1.65
CA ASP A 103 2.17 -6.29 -2.41
C ASP A 103 3.50 -6.45 -1.68
N GLN A 104 4.03 -5.38 -1.10
CA GLN A 104 5.31 -5.46 -0.40
C GLN A 104 5.18 -6.25 0.91
N LEU A 105 4.00 -6.21 1.54
CA LEU A 105 3.72 -6.94 2.76
C LEU A 105 3.52 -8.44 2.50
N ILE A 106 2.59 -8.82 1.61
CA ILE A 106 2.16 -10.22 1.43
C ILE A 106 2.36 -10.78 0.01
N GLY A 107 2.91 -10.00 -0.93
CA GLY A 107 3.09 -10.37 -2.36
C GLY A 107 3.93 -11.61 -2.63
N HIS A 108 4.70 -12.05 -1.63
CA HIS A 108 5.57 -13.22 -1.71
C HIS A 108 4.94 -14.47 -1.10
N LEU A 109 3.75 -14.36 -0.51
CA LEU A 109 3.07 -15.45 0.19
C LEU A 109 2.09 -16.19 -0.73
N ASP A 110 2.29 -17.51 -0.87
CA ASP A 110 1.32 -18.38 -1.54
C ASP A 110 0.20 -18.86 -0.59
N ALA A 111 0.50 -18.91 0.71
CA ALA A 111 -0.40 -19.25 1.81
C ALA A 111 0.04 -18.50 3.09
N TRP A 112 -0.85 -18.37 4.07
CA TRP A 112 -0.51 -17.81 5.38
C TRP A 112 0.45 -18.76 6.11
N PRO A 113 1.68 -18.33 6.44
CA PRO A 113 2.60 -19.17 7.20
C PRO A 113 2.20 -19.22 8.68
N SER A 114 1.64 -18.14 9.24
CA SER A 114 0.99 -18.11 10.54
C SER A 114 -0.23 -17.17 10.55
N ARG A 115 -0.92 -17.08 11.70
CA ARG A 115 -1.97 -16.08 11.93
C ARG A 115 -1.41 -14.66 11.95
N ASP A 116 -0.13 -14.50 12.21
CA ASP A 116 0.50 -13.21 12.48
C ASP A 116 0.72 -12.42 11.20
N GLU A 117 1.09 -13.09 10.10
CA GLU A 117 1.13 -12.42 8.79
C GLU A 117 -0.28 -12.02 8.32
N ALA A 118 -1.31 -12.79 8.70
CA ALA A 118 -2.69 -12.42 8.41
C ALA A 118 -3.12 -11.19 9.23
N VAL A 119 -2.76 -11.13 10.51
CA VAL A 119 -2.98 -9.96 11.38
C VAL A 119 -2.21 -8.74 10.86
N ASP A 120 -0.98 -8.89 10.38
CA ASP A 120 -0.25 -7.79 9.76
C ASP A 120 -0.97 -7.28 8.50
N ALA A 121 -1.48 -8.19 7.66
CA ALA A 121 -2.27 -7.81 6.50
C ALA A 121 -3.54 -7.06 6.93
N GLU A 122 -4.26 -7.51 7.95
CA GLU A 122 -5.40 -6.80 8.53
C GLU A 122 -5.02 -5.41 9.01
N LEU A 123 -4.02 -5.28 9.89
CA LEU A 123 -3.54 -3.99 10.40
C LEU A 123 -3.16 -3.03 9.27
N TRP A 124 -2.51 -3.55 8.23
CA TRP A 124 -2.17 -2.78 7.05
C TRP A 124 -3.42 -2.28 6.33
N LEU A 125 -4.36 -3.18 6.05
CA LEU A 125 -5.62 -2.90 5.37
C LEU A 125 -6.44 -1.89 6.17
N GLU A 126 -6.43 -2.00 7.49
CA GLU A 126 -7.18 -1.10 8.36
C GLU A 126 -6.66 0.34 8.30
N ALA A 127 -5.35 0.50 8.37
CA ALA A 127 -4.72 1.80 8.36
C ALA A 127 -4.72 2.45 6.97
N ASN A 128 -4.56 1.65 5.91
CA ASN A 128 -4.31 2.17 4.56
C ASN A 128 -5.54 2.21 3.66
N LEU A 129 -6.64 1.56 4.05
CA LEU A 129 -7.86 1.54 3.24
C LEU A 129 -9.01 2.22 3.95
N THR A 130 -9.38 3.39 3.44
CA THR A 130 -10.55 4.13 3.89
C THR A 130 -11.88 3.49 3.50
N ASN A 131 -11.88 2.45 2.65
CA ASN A 131 -13.12 1.81 2.19
C ASN A 131 -12.94 0.34 1.82
N TRP A 132 -12.95 -0.55 2.82
CA TRP A 132 -12.87 -2.00 2.63
C TRP A 132 -14.02 -2.57 1.79
N ARG A 133 -15.16 -1.88 1.73
CA ARG A 133 -16.37 -2.37 1.04
C ARG A 133 -16.10 -2.72 -0.42
N PHE A 134 -15.26 -1.95 -1.11
CA PHE A 134 -14.91 -2.22 -2.50
C PHE A 134 -14.04 -3.47 -2.67
N MET A 135 -13.18 -3.76 -1.70
CA MET A 135 -12.38 -4.98 -1.73
C MET A 135 -13.23 -6.19 -1.39
N ILE A 136 -14.06 -6.07 -0.36
CA ILE A 136 -14.96 -7.15 0.07
C ILE A 136 -15.97 -7.50 -1.02
N GLU A 137 -16.46 -6.51 -1.78
CA GLU A 137 -17.29 -6.78 -2.97
C GLU A 137 -16.58 -7.70 -3.98
N LYS A 138 -15.25 -7.68 -4.03
CA LYS A 138 -14.45 -8.56 -4.91
C LYS A 138 -14.13 -9.91 -4.28
N LEU A 139 -13.91 -9.96 -2.97
CA LEU A 139 -13.63 -11.20 -2.23
C LEU A 139 -14.89 -12.04 -2.02
N ASP A 140 -15.91 -11.42 -1.45
CA ASP A 140 -17.19 -12.03 -1.14
C ASP A 140 -18.32 -10.99 -1.28
N PRO A 141 -19.00 -10.93 -2.44
CA PRO A 141 -20.14 -10.06 -2.66
C PRO A 141 -21.26 -10.23 -1.62
N ALA A 142 -21.40 -11.41 -1.00
CA ALA A 142 -22.45 -11.66 -0.02
C ALA A 142 -22.20 -10.89 1.29
N LEU A 143 -20.94 -10.69 1.68
CA LEU A 143 -20.58 -9.91 2.88
C LEU A 143 -20.93 -8.43 2.74
N THR A 144 -20.95 -7.89 1.52
CA THR A 144 -21.28 -6.46 1.30
C THR A 144 -22.73 -6.07 1.59
N GLN A 145 -23.61 -7.07 1.72
CA GLN A 145 -25.01 -6.88 2.08
C GLN A 145 -25.24 -6.92 3.59
N GLN A 146 -24.22 -7.32 4.37
CA GLN A 146 -24.32 -7.34 5.82
C GLN A 146 -24.08 -5.94 6.40
N PRO A 147 -24.89 -5.50 7.38
CA PRO A 147 -24.74 -4.18 8.00
C PRO A 147 -23.46 -4.07 8.84
N THR A 148 -22.94 -5.21 9.31
CA THR A 148 -21.67 -5.38 9.99
C THR A 148 -21.04 -6.64 9.41
N PHE A 149 -19.78 -6.56 8.99
CA PHE A 149 -18.99 -7.75 8.66
C PHE A 149 -17.75 -7.74 9.55
N ASP A 150 -17.33 -8.92 9.96
CA ASP A 150 -16.05 -9.16 10.62
C ASP A 150 -15.11 -9.67 9.53
N PHE A 151 -13.99 -8.99 9.32
CA PHE A 151 -13.03 -9.37 8.28
C PHE A 151 -11.88 -10.10 8.96
N ASP A 152 -11.73 -11.39 8.67
CA ASP A 152 -10.57 -12.18 9.04
C ASP A 152 -9.77 -12.50 7.76
N ALA A 153 -8.53 -12.04 7.68
CA ALA A 153 -7.66 -12.29 6.53
C ALA A 153 -7.35 -13.78 6.36
N MET A 154 -7.43 -14.59 7.43
CA MET A 154 -7.23 -16.04 7.37
C MET A 154 -8.29 -16.75 6.52
N ASP A 155 -9.47 -16.15 6.35
CA ASP A 155 -10.53 -16.70 5.51
C ASP A 155 -10.17 -16.66 4.01
N TYR A 156 -9.14 -15.89 3.64
CA TYR A 156 -8.74 -15.67 2.24
C TYR A 156 -7.26 -15.99 2.05
N ALA A 157 -6.91 -16.80 1.05
CA ALA A 157 -5.50 -16.99 0.71
C ALA A 157 -4.84 -15.65 0.33
N PRO A 158 -3.55 -15.40 0.68
CA PRO A 158 -2.88 -14.13 0.37
C PRO A 158 -2.97 -13.71 -1.10
N PRO A 159 -2.82 -14.63 -2.10
CA PRO A 159 -3.01 -14.27 -3.50
C PRO A 159 -4.42 -13.78 -3.85
N ALA A 160 -5.46 -14.32 -3.19
CA ALA A 160 -6.84 -13.89 -3.40
C ALA A 160 -7.07 -12.49 -2.78
N LEU A 161 -6.53 -12.25 -1.58
CA LEU A 161 -6.58 -10.97 -0.90
C LEU A 161 -5.85 -9.87 -1.70
N LEU A 162 -4.63 -10.16 -2.17
CA LEU A 162 -3.88 -9.26 -3.05
C LEU A 162 -4.63 -8.96 -4.34
N LYS A 163 -5.19 -9.98 -4.99
CA LYS A 163 -5.98 -9.77 -6.21
C LYS A 163 -7.17 -8.85 -5.95
N ALA A 164 -7.90 -9.05 -4.85
CA ALA A 164 -9.02 -8.18 -4.52
C ALA A 164 -8.57 -6.75 -4.19
N TRP A 165 -7.44 -6.60 -3.49
CA TRP A 165 -6.82 -5.31 -3.25
C TRP A 165 -6.37 -4.64 -4.55
N HIS A 166 -5.69 -5.35 -5.46
CA HIS A 166 -5.34 -4.87 -6.82
C HIS A 166 -6.57 -4.49 -7.63
N ASP A 167 -7.68 -5.21 -7.48
CA ASP A 167 -8.92 -4.92 -8.20
C ASP A 167 -9.62 -3.69 -7.60
N ALA A 168 -9.52 -3.47 -6.29
CA ALA A 168 -10.22 -2.39 -5.60
C ALA A 168 -9.40 -1.08 -5.50
N VAL A 169 -8.13 -1.14 -5.11
CA VAL A 169 -7.38 -0.01 -4.52
C VAL A 169 -5.87 0.01 -4.79
N GLY A 170 -5.21 -1.11 -5.08
CA GLY A 170 -3.76 -1.19 -5.29
C GLY A 170 -3.27 -0.70 -6.67
N PRO A 171 -1.98 -0.33 -6.82
CA PRO A 171 -1.34 -0.16 -8.12
C PRO A 171 -1.51 -1.44 -8.94
N ALA A 172 -2.14 -1.35 -10.11
CA ALA A 172 -2.16 -2.49 -11.01
C ALA A 172 -0.80 -2.62 -11.71
N PRO A 173 -0.41 -3.81 -12.19
CA PRO A 173 0.75 -3.96 -13.09
C PRO A 173 0.67 -3.09 -14.36
N SER A 174 -0.52 -2.60 -14.71
CA SER A 174 -0.75 -1.64 -15.80
C SER A 174 -0.44 -0.19 -15.44
N ASP A 175 -0.27 0.13 -14.17
CA ASP A 175 -0.01 1.49 -13.72
C ASP A 175 1.36 1.98 -14.21
N LEU A 176 1.44 3.29 -14.41
CA LEU A 176 2.69 3.96 -14.78
C LEU A 176 3.73 3.79 -13.69
N THR A 177 4.89 3.28 -14.07
CA THR A 177 6.11 3.41 -13.26
C THR A 177 6.49 4.89 -13.09
N ASP A 178 7.34 5.19 -12.12
CA ASP A 178 7.82 6.57 -11.94
C ASP A 178 8.60 7.06 -13.16
N ASP A 179 9.39 6.18 -13.79
CA ASP A 179 10.15 6.49 -15.00
C ASP A 179 9.24 6.83 -16.19
N GLU A 180 8.21 6.00 -16.43
CA GLU A 180 7.23 6.28 -17.47
C GLU A 180 6.40 7.53 -17.18
N TRP A 181 6.07 7.76 -15.91
CA TRP A 181 5.40 8.99 -15.51
C TRP A 181 6.27 10.21 -15.81
N GLN A 182 7.56 10.15 -15.48
CA GLN A 182 8.52 11.21 -15.80
C GLN A 182 8.58 11.47 -17.31
N LEU A 183 8.67 10.44 -18.14
CA LEU A 183 8.63 10.55 -19.60
C LEU A 183 7.33 11.21 -20.10
N LEU A 184 6.18 10.81 -19.55
CA LEU A 184 4.89 11.40 -19.92
C LEU A 184 4.79 12.87 -19.53
N THR A 185 5.23 13.24 -18.31
CA THR A 185 5.12 14.64 -17.85
C THR A 185 5.88 15.63 -18.73
N GLN A 186 6.96 15.19 -19.39
CA GLN A 186 7.74 16.03 -20.31
C GLN A 186 7.01 16.30 -21.65
N THR A 187 6.05 15.47 -22.01
CA THR A 187 5.35 15.53 -23.30
C THR A 187 3.90 15.98 -23.19
N LEU A 188 3.31 15.87 -22.00
CA LEU A 188 1.97 16.36 -21.73
C LEU A 188 1.93 17.90 -21.82
N PRO A 189 0.84 18.50 -22.35
CA PRO A 189 0.75 19.94 -22.45
C PRO A 189 0.84 20.57 -21.06
N PRO A 190 1.65 21.62 -20.84
CA PRO A 190 1.68 22.36 -19.58
C PRO A 190 0.33 23.01 -19.24
N ASP A 191 -0.51 23.21 -20.27
CA ASP A 191 -1.87 23.76 -20.17
C ASP A 191 -2.92 22.68 -19.85
N ALA A 192 -2.52 21.42 -19.71
CA ALA A 192 -3.42 20.36 -19.29
C ALA A 192 -3.97 20.70 -17.89
N PRO A 193 -5.30 20.78 -17.70
CA PRO A 193 -5.88 21.08 -16.39
C PRO A 193 -5.43 20.02 -15.38
N GLY A 194 -4.59 20.43 -14.42
CA GLY A 194 -4.04 19.56 -13.39
C GLY A 194 -2.52 19.60 -13.29
N MET A 195 -1.76 19.80 -14.37
CA MET A 195 -0.29 19.68 -14.30
C MET A 195 0.42 20.82 -13.55
N LYS A 196 -0.30 21.88 -13.18
CA LYS A 196 0.24 23.07 -12.49
C LYS A 196 0.38 22.91 -10.97
N THR A 197 -0.23 21.89 -10.39
CA THR A 197 -0.17 21.60 -8.95
C THR A 197 0.15 20.13 -8.74
N GLU A 198 0.79 19.79 -7.62
CA GLU A 198 1.08 18.39 -7.27
C GLU A 198 -0.20 17.54 -7.24
N GLN A 199 -1.27 18.07 -6.64
CA GLN A 199 -2.57 17.40 -6.58
C GLN A 199 -3.16 17.13 -7.97
N GLY A 200 -3.02 18.07 -8.89
CA GLY A 200 -3.52 17.90 -10.24
C GLY A 200 -2.63 16.99 -11.10
N ALA A 201 -1.33 16.97 -10.87
CA ALA A 201 -0.40 16.02 -11.48
C ALA A 201 -0.72 14.58 -11.02
N ALA A 202 -0.93 14.38 -9.72
CA ALA A 202 -1.38 13.10 -9.16
C ALA A 202 -2.75 12.66 -9.73
N SER A 203 -3.70 13.59 -9.85
CA SER A 203 -5.00 13.34 -10.51
C SER A 203 -4.86 12.98 -12.00
N THR A 204 -3.87 13.56 -12.69
CA THR A 204 -3.58 13.25 -14.09
C THR A 204 -2.99 11.86 -14.23
N ARG A 205 -1.98 11.52 -13.40
CA ARG A 205 -1.38 10.18 -13.34
C ARG A 205 -2.44 9.11 -13.07
N ARG A 206 -3.31 9.30 -12.07
CA ARG A 206 -4.41 8.36 -11.76
C ARG A 206 -5.32 8.10 -12.95
N ALA A 207 -5.72 9.14 -13.68
CA ALA A 207 -6.58 8.96 -14.85
C ALA A 207 -5.86 8.22 -15.99
N LEU A 208 -4.58 8.49 -16.23
CA LEU A 208 -3.79 7.78 -17.24
C LEU A 208 -3.59 6.31 -16.84
N ASN A 209 -3.35 6.02 -15.56
CA ASN A 209 -3.34 4.64 -15.04
C ASN A 209 -4.68 3.94 -15.33
N GLY A 210 -5.83 4.62 -15.16
CA GLY A 210 -7.14 4.06 -15.52
C GLY A 210 -7.31 3.78 -17.02
N MET A 211 -6.70 4.59 -17.88
CA MET A 211 -6.69 4.35 -19.33
C MET A 211 -5.81 3.15 -19.69
N LEU A 212 -4.65 3.01 -19.05
CA LEU A 212 -3.73 1.88 -19.22
C LEU A 212 -4.33 0.58 -18.69
N TYR A 213 -5.01 0.62 -17.54
CA TYR A 213 -5.77 -0.51 -17.01
C TYR A 213 -6.77 -1.03 -18.04
N ARG A 214 -7.59 -0.13 -18.60
CA ARG A 214 -8.56 -0.50 -19.65
C ARG A 214 -7.90 -1.07 -20.90
N HIS A 215 -6.75 -0.51 -21.31
CA HIS A 215 -5.97 -1.03 -22.44
C HIS A 215 -5.48 -2.46 -22.17
N ARG A 216 -4.91 -2.70 -20.98
CA ARG A 216 -4.35 -4.00 -20.59
C ARG A 216 -5.40 -5.10 -20.50
N HIS A 217 -6.61 -4.77 -20.04
CA HIS A 217 -7.74 -5.69 -19.93
C HIS A 217 -8.58 -5.77 -21.22
N HIS A 218 -7.95 -5.59 -22.38
CA HIS A 218 -8.50 -5.84 -23.72
C HIS A 218 -9.62 -4.90 -24.22
N TYR A 219 -9.71 -3.63 -23.80
CA TYR A 219 -10.63 -2.57 -24.31
C TYR A 219 -12.15 -2.86 -24.34
N GLN A 220 -12.58 -4.12 -24.32
CA GLN A 220 -13.95 -4.59 -24.20
C GLN A 220 -14.50 -4.33 -22.79
N THR A 221 -13.61 -4.03 -21.85
CA THR A 221 -13.93 -3.42 -20.56
C THR A 221 -14.62 -2.07 -20.79
N ALA A 222 -15.92 -2.01 -20.49
CA ALA A 222 -16.65 -0.75 -20.41
C ALA A 222 -15.95 0.19 -19.42
N TRP A 223 -16.04 1.51 -19.62
CA TRP A 223 -15.46 2.49 -18.68
C TRP A 223 -15.97 2.30 -17.25
N THR A 224 -17.19 1.79 -17.09
CA THR A 224 -17.79 1.43 -15.79
C THR A 224 -17.08 0.29 -15.06
N GLN A 225 -16.27 -0.50 -15.77
CA GLN A 225 -15.46 -1.60 -15.22
C GLN A 225 -14.02 -1.16 -14.90
N VAL A 226 -13.67 0.11 -15.17
CA VAL A 226 -12.40 0.68 -14.69
C VAL A 226 -12.52 0.92 -13.18
N PRO A 227 -11.56 0.43 -12.37
CA PRO A 227 -11.59 0.61 -10.93
C PRO A 227 -11.72 2.08 -10.52
N ARG A 228 -12.61 2.35 -9.55
CA ARG A 228 -12.90 3.69 -9.03
C ARG A 228 -11.65 4.40 -8.48
N ARG A 229 -10.60 3.67 -8.08
CA ARG A 229 -9.31 4.25 -7.64
C ARG A 229 -8.65 5.15 -8.69
N TYR A 230 -8.92 4.93 -9.98
CA TYR A 230 -8.39 5.77 -11.06
C TYR A 230 -9.19 7.06 -11.27
N GLY A 231 -10.30 7.21 -10.54
CA GLY A 231 -11.22 8.32 -10.63
C GLY A 231 -12.57 7.91 -11.20
N ASN A 232 -13.42 8.91 -11.41
CA ASN A 232 -14.72 8.70 -12.02
C ASN A 232 -14.57 8.31 -13.50
N ASP A 233 -15.23 7.22 -13.89
CA ASP A 233 -15.24 6.64 -15.23
C ASP A 233 -15.62 7.65 -16.33
N ALA A 234 -16.68 8.44 -16.12
CA ALA A 234 -17.07 9.49 -17.06
C ALA A 234 -16.02 10.60 -17.18
N SER A 235 -15.31 10.92 -16.08
CA SER A 235 -14.23 11.90 -16.08
C SER A 235 -12.99 11.41 -16.84
N ILE A 236 -12.64 10.13 -16.67
CA ILE A 236 -11.54 9.49 -17.41
C ILE A 236 -11.88 9.47 -18.90
N GLN A 237 -13.08 9.02 -19.27
CA GLN A 237 -13.55 9.00 -20.65
C GLN A 237 -13.54 10.40 -21.29
N ALA A 238 -14.06 11.42 -20.59
CA ALA A 238 -14.04 12.80 -21.08
C ALA A 238 -12.60 13.31 -21.31
N ARG A 239 -11.66 12.91 -20.45
CA ARG A 239 -10.24 13.25 -20.59
C ARG A 239 -9.62 12.60 -21.83
N VAL A 240 -9.89 11.31 -22.09
CA VAL A 240 -9.45 10.63 -23.33
C VAL A 240 -9.94 11.39 -24.56
N SER A 241 -11.23 11.68 -24.64
CA SER A 241 -11.82 12.40 -25.79
C SER A 241 -11.20 13.79 -25.97
N SER A 242 -10.98 14.51 -24.86
CA SER A 242 -10.34 15.82 -24.87
C SER A 242 -8.88 15.75 -25.35
N TYR A 243 -8.12 14.74 -24.90
CA TYR A 243 -6.72 14.54 -25.27
C TYR A 243 -6.58 14.15 -26.74
N LYS A 244 -7.41 13.21 -27.21
CA LYS A 244 -7.51 12.86 -28.64
C LYS A 244 -7.82 14.09 -29.49
N LYS A 245 -8.89 14.83 -29.15
CA LYS A 245 -9.30 16.05 -29.90
C LYS A 245 -8.21 17.11 -29.96
N LYS A 246 -7.43 17.24 -28.88
CA LYS A 246 -6.30 18.18 -28.79
C LYS A 246 -4.99 17.63 -29.38
N GLY A 247 -4.99 16.42 -29.94
CA GLY A 247 -3.80 15.76 -30.48
C GLY A 247 -2.70 15.51 -29.44
N VAL A 248 -3.07 15.38 -28.16
CA VAL A 248 -2.12 15.15 -27.06
C VAL A 248 -1.42 13.82 -27.26
N PHE A 249 -2.18 12.74 -27.45
CA PHE A 249 -1.63 11.40 -27.62
C PHE A 249 -0.75 11.29 -28.87
N ALA A 250 -1.17 11.86 -30.01
CA ALA A 250 -0.34 11.92 -31.21
C ALA A 250 1.02 12.61 -30.98
N ARG A 251 1.03 13.77 -30.29
CA ARG A 251 2.28 14.48 -29.98
C ARG A 251 3.15 13.72 -28.98
N THR A 252 2.54 13.15 -27.94
CA THR A 252 3.25 12.34 -26.96
C THR A 252 3.84 11.09 -27.60
N LEU A 253 3.10 10.42 -28.50
CA LEU A 253 3.61 9.29 -29.27
C LEU A 253 4.84 9.69 -30.11
N ALA A 254 4.74 10.79 -30.86
CA ALA A 254 5.86 11.27 -31.68
C ALA A 254 7.09 11.65 -30.85
N ALA A 255 6.90 12.15 -29.62
CA ALA A 255 7.99 12.51 -28.73
C ALA A 255 8.64 11.30 -28.03
N LEU A 256 7.90 10.22 -27.80
CA LEU A 256 8.37 9.03 -27.11
C LEU A 256 8.85 7.91 -28.04
N ASP A 257 8.54 7.96 -29.33
CA ASP A 257 8.95 6.92 -30.27
C ASP A 257 10.48 6.84 -30.38
N GLY A 258 11.02 5.65 -30.13
CA GLY A 258 12.47 5.40 -30.09
C GLY A 258 13.19 5.81 -28.80
N ILE A 259 12.48 6.31 -27.78
CA ILE A 259 13.06 6.58 -26.45
C ILE A 259 13.18 5.26 -25.66
N PRO A 260 14.39 4.88 -25.19
CA PRO A 260 14.56 3.70 -24.34
C PRO A 260 13.69 3.76 -23.07
N GLY A 261 13.00 2.67 -22.75
CA GLY A 261 12.09 2.60 -21.60
C GLY A 261 10.68 3.14 -21.86
N ALA A 262 10.41 3.69 -23.04
CA ALA A 262 9.09 4.17 -23.43
C ALA A 262 8.25 3.15 -24.22
N GLU A 263 8.74 1.92 -24.42
CA GLU A 263 8.19 0.94 -25.35
C GLU A 263 6.72 0.64 -25.06
N ARG A 264 6.38 0.43 -23.77
CA ARG A 264 5.01 0.17 -23.32
C ARG A 264 4.08 1.35 -23.56
N LEU A 265 4.56 2.57 -23.31
CA LEU A 265 3.80 3.80 -23.56
C LEU A 265 3.54 3.99 -25.06
N VAL A 266 4.56 3.77 -25.88
CA VAL A 266 4.48 3.89 -27.34
C VAL A 266 3.48 2.90 -27.92
N GLU A 267 3.51 1.64 -27.47
CA GLU A 267 2.52 0.63 -27.87
C GLU A 267 1.09 1.05 -27.52
N TRP A 268 0.88 1.48 -26.28
CA TRP A 268 -0.42 1.95 -25.80
C TRP A 268 -0.93 3.16 -26.58
N LEU A 269 -0.07 4.16 -26.84
CA LEU A 269 -0.41 5.37 -27.58
C LEU A 269 -0.71 5.07 -29.05
N ARG A 270 0.05 4.17 -29.70
CA ARG A 270 -0.25 3.69 -31.06
C ARG A 270 -1.63 3.05 -31.12
N HIS A 271 -2.01 2.27 -30.11
CA HIS A 271 -3.35 1.71 -30.06
C HIS A 271 -4.43 2.79 -29.92
N LEU A 272 -4.22 3.80 -29.07
CA LEU A 272 -5.17 4.91 -28.90
C LEU A 272 -5.39 5.72 -30.18
N GLU A 273 -4.33 5.91 -30.98
CA GLU A 273 -4.37 6.67 -32.24
C GLU A 273 -4.82 5.81 -33.44
N GLY A 274 -4.47 4.52 -33.46
CA GLY A 274 -4.68 3.61 -34.59
C GLY A 274 -6.10 3.06 -34.75
N GLY A 275 -7.01 3.25 -33.79
CA GLY A 275 -8.37 2.74 -33.93
C GLY A 275 -9.40 3.12 -32.86
N GLU A 276 -10.24 4.11 -33.18
CA GLU A 276 -11.70 4.05 -33.03
C GLU A 276 -12.31 3.85 -34.43
N SER A 277 -12.14 2.65 -34.99
CA SER A 277 -12.87 2.21 -36.18
C SER A 277 -13.52 0.87 -35.89
N SER A 278 -14.40 0.86 -34.91
CA SER A 278 -15.55 -0.04 -34.92
C SER A 278 -16.79 0.79 -34.67
N LYS A 279 -17.59 0.92 -35.73
CA LYS A 279 -19.04 0.98 -35.59
C LYS A 279 -19.44 -0.10 -34.58
N ASP A 280 -20.20 0.28 -33.55
CA ASP A 280 -21.36 -0.47 -33.09
C ASP A 280 -22.06 0.31 -31.97
N ARG A 281 -23.05 1.08 -32.43
CA ARG A 281 -24.32 1.20 -31.72
C ARG A 281 -24.99 -0.16 -31.80
N PRO A 282 -25.52 -0.66 -30.68
CA PRO A 282 -26.97 -0.75 -30.59
C PRO A 282 -27.55 0.47 -29.89
#